data_AF-A0A7K3HIS5-F1
#
_entry.id   AF-A0A7K3HIS5-F1
#
_cell.length_a   1.000
_cell.length_b   1.000
_cell.length_c   1.000
_cell.angle_alpha   90.00
_cell.angle_beta   90.00
_cell.angle_gamma   90.00
#
_symmetry.space_group_name_H-M   'P 1'
#
loop_
_entity.id
_entity.type
_entity.pdbx_description
1 polymer ?
#
loop_
_entity_poly.entity_id
_entity_poly.type
_entity_poly.pdbx_seq_one_letter_code
_entity_poly.pdbx_strand_id
1 'polypeptide(L)'
;MLRILRRRPRPARVIYIHWLPAPPELPPVARHFLPEATGEEAESFNRSRLATAVALRLFRDGHREDVADAVINQAATGLGRKQPSGRTRAAVRAALAVLRTDPHVIRGR
;
A
#
# COMPACT_ATOMS: atom_id res chain seq x y z
N MET A 1 -46.28 -39.04 -27.81
CA MET A 1 -44.93 -38.89 -27.23
C MET A 1 -44.48 -37.45 -27.38
N LEU A 2 -44.19 -36.74 -26.28
CA LEU A 2 -43.21 -35.63 -26.19
C LEU A 2 -43.20 -35.09 -24.75
N ARG A 3 -42.18 -35.49 -23.97
CA ARG A 3 -41.98 -35.11 -22.57
C ARG A 3 -41.05 -33.90 -22.54
N ILE A 4 -41.62 -32.71 -22.36
CA ILE A 4 -40.85 -31.45 -22.28
C ILE A 4 -40.20 -31.37 -20.89
N LEU A 5 -38.91 -31.68 -20.83
CA LEU A 5 -38.06 -31.47 -19.65
C LEU A 5 -37.71 -29.97 -19.54
N ARG A 6 -38.47 -29.22 -18.75
CA ARG A 6 -38.09 -27.85 -18.33
C ARG A 6 -36.85 -27.93 -17.43
N ARG A 7 -35.67 -27.67 -18.00
CA ARG A 7 -34.45 -27.44 -17.21
C ARG A 7 -34.62 -26.14 -16.42
N ARG A 8 -34.66 -26.24 -15.08
CA ARG A 8 -34.58 -25.06 -14.21
C ARG A 8 -33.22 -24.37 -14.42
N PRO A 9 -33.17 -23.03 -14.56
CA PRO A 9 -31.90 -22.32 -14.64
C PRO A 9 -31.14 -22.49 -13.32
N ARG A 10 -29.87 -22.92 -13.39
CA ARG A 10 -29.00 -22.97 -12.22
C ARG A 10 -28.68 -21.53 -11.79
N PRO A 11 -28.64 -21.22 -10.49
CA PRO A 11 -28.25 -19.89 -10.04
C PRO A 11 -26.82 -19.62 -10.50
N ALA A 12 -26.61 -18.50 -11.19
CA ALA A 12 -25.29 -18.03 -11.57
C ALA A 12 -24.50 -17.76 -10.29
N ARG A 13 -23.46 -18.56 -10.03
CA ARG A 13 -22.50 -18.27 -8.97
C ARG A 13 -21.69 -17.05 -9.42
N VAL A 14 -21.97 -15.90 -8.82
CA VAL A 14 -21.13 -14.71 -8.95
C VAL A 14 -19.84 -14.97 -8.18
N ILE A 15 -18.76 -15.25 -8.90
CA ILE A 15 -17.42 -15.35 -8.32
C ILE A 15 -16.91 -13.92 -8.18
N TYR A 16 -16.94 -13.38 -6.96
CA TYR A 16 -16.22 -12.16 -6.63
C TYR A 16 -14.73 -12.48 -6.63
N ILE A 17 -14.05 -12.22 -7.74
CA ILE A 17 -12.59 -12.18 -7.77
C ILE A 17 -12.20 -10.90 -7.02
N HIS A 18 -11.82 -11.03 -5.75
CA HIS A 18 -11.14 -9.97 -5.02
C HIS A 18 -9.82 -9.67 -5.76
N TRP A 19 -9.83 -8.67 -6.63
CA TRP A 19 -8.62 -8.03 -7.11
C TRP A 19 -8.01 -7.31 -5.90
N LEU A 20 -7.20 -8.03 -5.12
CA LEU A 20 -6.34 -7.40 -4.12
C LEU A 20 -5.47 -6.38 -4.87
N PRO A 21 -5.53 -5.08 -4.54
CA PRO A 21 -4.70 -4.10 -5.21
C PRO A 21 -3.23 -4.49 -4.99
N ALA A 22 -2.47 -4.54 -6.08
CA ALA A 22 -1.05 -4.84 -6.03
C ALA A 22 -0.36 -3.93 -4.99
N PRO A 23 0.65 -4.47 -4.25
CA PRO A 23 1.41 -3.67 -3.32
C PRO A 23 1.98 -2.45 -4.06
N PRO A 24 1.96 -1.25 -3.44
CA PRO A 24 2.44 -0.05 -4.10
C PRO A 24 3.90 -0.24 -4.52
N GLU A 25 4.16 -0.04 -5.81
CA GLU A 25 5.52 0.00 -6.31
C GLU A 25 6.26 1.16 -5.67
N LEU A 26 7.51 0.92 -5.28
CA LEU A 26 8.34 1.99 -4.77
C LEU A 26 8.92 2.78 -5.95
N PRO A 27 8.96 4.13 -5.86
CA PRO A 27 9.73 4.97 -6.79
C PRO A 27 11.18 4.47 -6.93
N PRO A 28 11.94 4.81 -7.97
CA PRO A 28 13.34 4.35 -8.12
C PRO A 28 14.28 4.82 -6.98
N VAL A 29 15.47 4.22 -6.83
CA VAL A 29 16.41 4.57 -5.72
C VAL A 29 17.15 5.85 -6.06
N ALA A 30 17.64 6.56 -5.04
CA ALA A 30 18.36 7.82 -5.21
C ALA A 30 19.42 7.75 -6.31
N ARG A 31 20.25 6.71 -6.37
CA ARG A 31 21.26 6.53 -7.43
C ARG A 31 20.75 6.61 -8.88
N HIS A 32 19.45 6.41 -9.11
CA HIS A 32 18.83 6.47 -10.43
C HIS A 32 18.20 7.83 -10.73
N PHE A 33 17.78 8.59 -9.71
CA PHE A 33 17.05 9.86 -9.87
C PHE A 33 17.85 11.08 -9.43
N LEU A 34 18.83 10.88 -8.57
CA LEU A 34 19.73 11.87 -7.99
C LEU A 34 21.16 11.31 -8.07
N PRO A 35 21.74 11.16 -9.28
CA PRO A 35 23.06 10.56 -9.45
C PRO A 35 24.18 11.38 -8.78
N GLU A 36 23.96 12.68 -8.62
CA GLU A 36 24.91 13.63 -8.02
C GLU A 36 24.61 13.93 -6.55
N ALA A 37 23.60 13.26 -5.96
CA ALA A 37 23.26 13.49 -4.55
C ALA A 37 24.39 13.08 -3.61
N THR A 38 24.58 13.89 -2.58
CA THR A 38 25.33 13.51 -1.39
C THR A 38 24.71 12.29 -0.70
N GLY A 39 25.48 11.63 0.16
CA GLY A 39 24.98 10.48 0.93
C GLY A 39 23.73 10.82 1.76
N GLU A 40 23.67 12.02 2.34
CA GLU A 40 22.53 12.48 3.13
C GLU A 40 21.28 12.71 2.28
N GLU A 41 21.42 13.37 1.13
CA GLU A 41 20.33 13.57 0.18
C GLU A 41 19.79 12.23 -0.34
N ALA A 42 20.70 11.31 -0.68
CA ALA A 42 20.34 9.97 -1.12
C ALA A 42 19.59 9.19 -0.03
N GLU A 43 20.03 9.28 1.23
CA GLU A 43 19.34 8.67 2.37
C GLU A 43 17.95 9.29 2.57
N SER A 44 17.85 10.62 2.55
CA SER A 44 16.59 11.35 2.69
C SER A 44 15.59 10.96 1.59
N PHE A 45 16.05 10.93 0.34
CA PHE A 45 15.23 10.48 -0.80
C PHE A 45 14.77 9.04 -0.63
N ASN A 46 15.69 8.12 -0.29
CA ASN A 46 15.38 6.71 -0.08
C ASN A 46 14.42 6.49 1.11
N ARG A 47 14.51 7.32 2.15
CA ARG A 47 13.57 7.34 3.27
C ARG A 47 12.18 7.77 2.83
N SER A 48 12.09 8.89 2.10
CA SER A 48 10.82 9.44 1.62
C SER A 48 10.08 8.46 0.74
N ARG A 49 10.74 7.82 -0.25
CA ARG A 49 10.09 6.82 -1.10
C ARG A 49 9.52 5.65 -0.30
N LEU A 50 10.27 5.16 0.70
CA LEU A 50 9.84 4.02 1.52
C LEU A 50 8.66 4.42 2.40
N ALA A 51 8.75 5.61 3.01
CA ALA A 51 7.69 6.15 3.83
C ALA A 51 6.38 6.28 3.05
N THR A 52 6.41 6.83 1.83
CA THR A 52 5.23 7.00 0.98
C THR A 52 4.60 5.66 0.60
N ALA A 53 5.39 4.66 0.19
CA ALA A 53 4.86 3.35 -0.18
C ALA A 53 4.22 2.62 1.01
N VAL A 54 4.87 2.64 2.17
CA VAL A 54 4.34 2.04 3.40
C VAL A 54 3.09 2.78 3.87
N ALA A 55 3.08 4.11 3.85
CA ALA A 55 1.91 4.91 4.22
C ALA A 55 0.71 4.62 3.30
N LEU A 56 0.92 4.52 1.99
CA LEU A 56 -0.14 4.15 1.04
C LEU A 56 -0.69 2.75 1.30
N ARG A 57 0.17 1.78 1.63
CA ARG A 57 -0.27 0.44 2.03
C ARG A 57 -1.14 0.49 3.30
N LEU A 58 -0.64 1.14 4.35
CA LEU A 58 -1.36 1.29 5.62
C LEU A 58 -2.70 2.02 5.44
N PHE A 59 -2.72 3.04 4.60
CA PHE A 59 -3.94 3.79 4.26
C PHE A 59 -4.98 2.89 3.58
N ARG A 60 -4.56 2.05 2.62
CA ARG A 60 -5.43 1.06 1.96
C ARG A 60 -5.93 0.00 2.92
N ASP A 61 -5.14 -0.36 3.93
CA ASP A 61 -5.51 -1.30 4.99
C ASP A 61 -6.36 -0.62 6.11
N GLY A 62 -6.67 0.68 5.98
CA GLY A 62 -7.57 1.41 6.88
C GLY A 62 -6.92 1.99 8.14
N HIS A 63 -5.59 1.94 8.25
CA HIS A 63 -4.86 2.48 9.40
C HIS A 63 -4.84 4.02 9.45
N ARG A 64 -4.51 4.54 10.63
CA ARG A 64 -4.39 5.96 10.96
C ARG A 64 -2.96 6.31 11.40
N GLU A 65 -2.68 7.60 11.54
CA GLU A 65 -1.38 8.18 11.89
C GLU A 65 -0.82 7.71 13.25
N ASP A 66 -1.68 7.29 14.17
CA ASP A 66 -1.35 6.72 15.48
C ASP A 66 -0.96 5.22 15.42
N VAL A 67 -0.85 4.66 14.21
CA VAL A 67 -0.45 3.26 13.99
C VAL A 67 0.84 2.89 14.74
N ALA A 68 0.81 1.75 15.40
CA ALA A 68 1.93 1.24 16.19
C ALA A 68 3.15 0.92 15.32
N ASP A 69 4.36 1.08 15.89
CA ASP A 69 5.62 0.79 15.21
C ASP A 69 5.68 -0.64 14.65
N ALA A 70 5.12 -1.63 15.37
CA ALA A 70 5.07 -3.03 14.94
C ALA A 70 4.27 -3.22 13.65
N VAL A 71 3.17 -2.49 13.48
CA VAL A 71 2.32 -2.55 12.28
C VAL A 71 3.02 -1.88 11.10
N ILE A 72 3.72 -0.76 11.32
CA ILE A 72 4.57 -0.12 10.29
C ILE A 72 5.67 -1.10 9.84
N ASN A 73 6.31 -1.79 10.78
CA ASN A 73 7.34 -2.78 10.47
C ASN A 73 6.78 -3.96 9.68
N GLN A 74 5.59 -4.46 10.04
CA GLN A 74 4.92 -5.53 9.33
C GLN A 74 4.55 -5.11 7.89
N ALA A 75 4.01 -3.91 7.71
CA ALA A 75 3.71 -3.38 6.38
C ALA A 75 4.96 -3.24 5.50
N ALA A 76 6.07 -2.75 6.08
CA ALA A 76 7.35 -2.68 5.36
C ALA A 76 7.88 -4.06 4.96
N THR A 77 7.81 -5.05 5.85
CA THR A 77 8.17 -6.44 5.56
C THR A 77 7.29 -7.03 4.47
N GLY A 78 5.98 -6.73 4.48
CA GLY A 78 5.03 -7.14 3.42
C GLY A 78 5.36 -6.56 2.04
N LEU A 79 6.11 -5.45 1.98
CA LEU A 79 6.66 -4.88 0.74
C LEU A 79 8.07 -5.43 0.40
N GLY A 80 8.53 -6.45 1.10
CA GLY A 80 9.86 -7.04 0.93
C GLY A 80 11.00 -6.13 1.40
N ARG A 81 10.76 -5.27 2.40
CA ARG A 81 11.74 -4.30 2.91
C ARG A 81 12.18 -4.61 4.33
N LYS A 82 13.37 -4.14 4.67
CA LYS A 82 13.90 -4.19 6.04
C LYS A 82 13.06 -3.31 6.96
N GLN A 83 13.15 -3.57 8.26
CA GLN A 83 12.47 -2.78 9.27
C GLN A 83 12.89 -1.30 9.17
N PRO A 84 11.91 -0.37 9.08
CA PRO A 84 12.19 1.06 9.03
C PRO A 84 12.93 1.56 10.28
N SER A 85 13.80 2.57 10.12
CA SER A 85 14.38 3.29 11.25
C SER A 85 13.32 4.16 11.96
N GLY A 86 13.63 4.68 13.15
CA GLY A 86 12.73 5.62 13.85
C GLY A 86 12.37 6.85 13.00
N ARG A 87 13.35 7.41 12.27
CA ARG A 87 13.11 8.53 11.33
C ARG A 87 12.21 8.13 10.18
N THR A 88 12.39 6.93 9.62
CA THR A 88 11.49 6.43 8.56
C THR A 88 10.08 6.20 9.09
N ARG A 89 9.91 5.66 10.31
CA ARG A 89 8.59 5.49 10.93
C ARG A 89 7.87 6.83 11.16
N ALA A 90 8.59 7.85 11.61
CA ALA A 90 8.04 9.21 11.71
C ALA A 90 7.59 9.74 10.34
N ALA A 91 8.40 9.55 9.30
CA ALA A 91 8.04 9.94 7.93
C ALA A 91 6.82 9.16 7.39
N VAL A 92 6.67 7.87 7.72
CA VAL A 92 5.47 7.08 7.38
C VAL A 92 4.22 7.71 8.00
N ARG A 93 4.27 8.07 9.28
CA ARG A 93 3.14 8.70 9.98
C ARG A 93 2.77 10.05 9.35
N ALA A 94 3.77 10.87 9.02
CA ALA A 94 3.55 12.14 8.35
C ALA A 94 2.86 11.96 6.98
N ALA A 95 3.35 11.03 6.15
CA ALA A 95 2.73 10.72 4.86
C ALA A 95 1.31 10.15 5.02
N LEU A 96 1.09 9.30 6.02
CA LEU A 96 -0.22 8.72 6.31
C LEU A 96 -1.23 9.79 6.75
N ALA A 97 -0.80 10.76 7.56
CA ALA A 97 -1.64 11.89 7.95
C ALA A 97 -2.10 12.71 6.74
N VAL A 98 -1.21 12.98 5.77
CA VAL A 98 -1.56 13.66 4.52
C VAL A 98 -2.62 12.89 3.73
N LEU A 99 -2.41 11.58 3.51
CA LEU A 99 -3.37 10.73 2.79
C LEU A 99 -4.74 10.69 3.47
N ARG A 100 -4.76 10.77 4.81
CA ARG A 100 -5.98 10.74 5.62
C ARG A 100 -6.78 12.04 5.56
N THR A 101 -6.11 13.17 5.45
CA THR A 101 -6.75 14.49 5.38
C THR A 101 -7.32 14.80 4.01
N ASP A 102 -6.87 14.12 2.96
CA ASP A 102 -7.36 14.33 1.61
C ASP A 102 -8.68 13.56 1.37
N PRO A 103 -9.83 14.25 1.19
CA PRO A 103 -11.12 13.61 0.97
C PRO A 103 -11.25 12.94 -0.42
N HIS A 104 -10.33 13.24 -1.35
CA HIS A 104 -10.34 12.70 -2.72
C HIS A 104 -9.47 11.45 -2.86
N VAL A 105 -8.61 11.14 -1.89
CA VAL A 105 -7.84 9.90 -1.86
C VAL A 105 -8.76 8.78 -1.32
N ILE A 106 -9.22 7.92 -2.22
CA ILE A 106 -10.16 6.84 -1.87
C ILE A 106 -9.44 5.76 -1.05
N ARG A 107 -9.96 5.45 0.14
CA ARG A 107 -9.52 4.29 0.93
C ARG A 107 -9.80 3.01 0.14
N GLY A 108 -8.81 2.12 0.08
CA GLY A 108 -9.07 0.73 -0.33
C GLY A 108 -10.20 0.19 0.52
N ARG A 109 -11.26 -0.32 -0.11
CA ARG A 109 -12.33 -1.05 0.57
C ARG A 109 -11.89 -2.47 0.83
#